data_AF-A0A131XV12-F1
#
_entry.id   AF-A0A131XV12-F1
#
_cell.length_a   1.000
_cell.length_b   1.000
_cell.length_c   1.000
_cell.angle_alpha   90.00
_cell.angle_beta   90.00
_cell.angle_gamma   90.00
#
_symmetry.space_group_name_H-M   'P 1'
#
loop_
_entity.id
_entity.type
_entity.pdbx_description
1 polymer ?
#
loop_
_entity_poly.entity_id
_entity_poly.type
_entity_poly.pdbx_seq_one_letter_code
_entity_poly.pdbx_strand_id
1 'polypeptide(L)'
;MDEAHLLVTKGKAVLVKNTRLTKAPTDQDRARLEKHAQEIHEQQAELVMSQRREEIVQYAEKITAGRLLKASGQHVSKRMRRKMRKGSSQPNAASTSTPGSEETLPVDLQAQKEAVIAEEMSRVKPPSREFTCYPVFTECPRTKATDLEPVALDYPKTDAERLRCLVFADLWERGHHLTCGAKFGGDFLLYSDDPLLYHAFAIVVCLEKGTSFDGHDLVLWGRLGNSVHKTVVLASLVEDQVQYLSLCWSGDL
;
A
#
# COMPACT_ATOMS: atom_id res chain seq x y z
N MET A 1 14.37 15.05 -13.18
CA MET A 1 14.06 16.51 -13.25
C MET A 1 13.21 16.82 -14.48
N ASP A 2 13.56 16.14 -15.56
CA ASP A 2 12.95 15.97 -16.88
C ASP A 2 11.41 15.94 -16.86
N GLU A 3 10.78 15.12 -16.01
CA GLU A 3 9.31 15.12 -15.82
C GLU A 3 8.77 16.47 -15.32
N ALA A 4 9.39 17.05 -14.28
CA ALA A 4 8.98 18.35 -13.75
C ALA A 4 9.19 19.46 -14.79
N HIS A 5 10.25 19.36 -15.61
CA HIS A 5 10.45 20.25 -16.75
C HIS A 5 9.35 20.10 -17.79
N LEU A 6 8.99 18.87 -18.18
CA LEU A 6 7.88 18.61 -19.11
C LEU A 6 6.55 19.20 -18.60
N LEU A 7 6.23 18.98 -17.32
CA LEU A 7 4.99 19.47 -16.71
C LEU A 7 4.95 20.99 -16.57
N VAL A 8 6.07 21.64 -16.23
CA VAL A 8 6.17 23.11 -16.19
C VAL A 8 6.09 23.70 -17.60
N THR A 9 6.85 23.18 -18.55
CA THR A 9 6.85 23.64 -19.95
C THR A 9 5.50 23.45 -20.65
N LYS A 10 4.73 22.41 -20.29
CA LYS A 10 3.34 22.22 -20.76
C LYS A 10 2.28 22.96 -19.92
N GLY A 11 2.67 23.80 -18.95
CA GLY A 11 1.75 24.56 -18.11
C GLY A 11 0.87 23.72 -17.17
N LYS A 12 1.23 22.45 -16.94
CA LYS A 12 0.51 21.51 -16.06
C LYS A 12 0.94 21.58 -14.60
N ALA A 13 2.12 22.12 -14.32
CA ALA A 13 2.65 22.28 -12.97
C ALA A 13 3.35 23.63 -12.82
N VAL A 14 3.49 24.09 -11.56
CA VAL A 14 4.28 25.26 -11.18
C VAL A 14 5.24 24.84 -10.08
N LEU A 15 6.53 25.15 -10.24
CA LEU A 15 7.51 24.93 -9.19
C LEU A 15 7.32 25.98 -8.09
N VAL A 16 7.22 25.52 -6.84
CA VAL A 16 7.06 26.39 -5.66
C VAL A 16 8.13 26.10 -4.62
N LYS A 17 8.63 27.17 -3.99
CA LYS A 17 9.54 27.15 -2.86
C LYS A 17 8.74 27.34 -1.58
N ASN A 18 8.86 26.39 -0.66
CA ASN A 18 8.21 26.47 0.65
C ASN A 18 9.12 27.20 1.65
N THR A 19 8.73 28.41 2.06
CA THR A 19 9.51 29.30 2.93
C THR A 19 9.55 28.87 4.40
N ARG A 20 8.76 27.87 4.76
CA ARG A 20 8.67 27.30 6.12
C ARG A 20 9.44 26.00 6.27
N LEU A 21 9.66 25.25 5.19
CA LEU A 21 10.52 24.06 5.21
C LEU A 21 12.02 24.39 5.32
N THR A 22 12.42 25.62 4.97
CA THR A 22 13.78 26.13 5.27
C THR A 22 14.02 26.41 6.76
N LYS A 23 12.98 26.31 7.60
CA LYS A 23 13.02 26.59 9.04
C LYS A 23 12.69 25.32 9.83
N ALA A 24 13.43 25.09 10.92
CA ALA A 24 13.21 23.97 11.82
C ALA A 24 11.76 23.92 12.37
N PRO A 25 11.21 22.73 12.69
CA PRO A 25 9.89 22.61 13.32
C PRO A 25 9.85 23.30 14.69
N THR A 26 8.89 24.21 14.86
CA THR A 26 8.62 24.86 16.15
C THR A 26 8.01 23.86 17.13
N ASP A 27 8.04 24.16 18.43
CA ASP A 27 7.42 23.27 19.42
C ASP A 27 5.89 23.19 19.25
N GLN A 28 5.27 24.24 18.68
CA GLN A 28 3.87 24.20 18.25
C GLN A 28 3.65 23.28 17.04
N ASP A 29 4.56 23.24 16.05
CA ASP A 29 4.52 22.26 14.97
C ASP A 29 4.60 20.83 15.55
N ARG A 30 5.52 20.60 16.50
CA ARG A 30 5.72 19.29 17.16
C ARG A 30 4.49 18.85 17.96
N ALA A 31 3.98 19.71 18.85
CA ALA A 31 2.82 19.41 19.69
C ALA A 31 1.55 19.15 18.86
N ARG A 32 1.39 19.82 17.71
CA ARG A 32 0.28 19.53 16.77
C ARG A 32 0.40 18.13 16.15
N LEU A 33 1.60 17.70 15.79
CA LEU A 33 1.83 16.37 15.22
C LEU A 33 1.68 15.26 16.27
N GLU A 34 2.16 15.48 17.50
CA GLU A 34 1.97 14.53 18.60
C GLU A 34 0.50 14.42 19.01
N LYS A 35 -0.24 15.54 19.06
CA LYS A 35 -1.70 15.52 19.28
C LYS A 35 -2.41 14.69 18.20
N HIS A 36 -2.06 14.89 16.93
CA HIS A 36 -2.66 14.12 15.84
C HIS A 36 -2.30 12.62 15.89
N ALA A 37 -1.05 12.28 16.22
CA ALA A 37 -0.65 10.89 16.42
C ALA A 37 -1.37 10.25 17.61
N GLN A 38 -1.68 11.02 18.66
CA GLN A 38 -2.51 10.56 19.79
C GLN A 38 -3.97 10.35 19.38
N GLU A 39 -4.59 11.30 18.65
CA GLU A 39 -5.97 11.15 18.13
C GLU A 39 -6.12 9.90 17.26
N ILE A 40 -5.15 9.64 16.37
CA ILE A 40 -5.13 8.46 15.48
C ILE A 40 -4.88 7.16 16.27
N HIS A 41 -4.12 7.21 17.36
CA HIS A 41 -3.93 6.07 18.26
C HIS A 41 -5.20 5.77 19.08
N GLU A 42 -5.89 6.81 19.59
CA GLU A 42 -7.15 6.68 20.32
C GLU A 42 -8.26 6.07 19.45
N GLN A 43 -8.42 6.54 18.21
CA GLN A 43 -9.37 5.98 17.24
C GLN A 43 -9.10 4.51 16.93
N GLN A 44 -7.82 4.12 16.78
CA GLN A 44 -7.45 2.72 16.58
C GLN A 44 -7.69 1.86 17.82
N ALA A 45 -7.39 2.39 19.01
CA ALA A 45 -7.65 1.70 20.27
C ALA A 45 -9.16 1.48 20.49
N GLU A 46 -10.00 2.49 20.21
CA GLU A 46 -11.47 2.36 20.27
C GLU A 46 -11.99 1.31 19.30
N LEU A 47 -11.54 1.34 18.04
CA LEU A 47 -11.95 0.36 17.01
C LEU A 47 -11.58 -1.08 17.42
N VAL A 48 -10.34 -1.30 17.87
CA VAL A 48 -9.86 -2.62 18.33
C VAL A 48 -10.63 -3.08 19.58
N MET A 49 -10.93 -2.16 20.50
CA MET A 49 -11.71 -2.49 21.71
C MET A 49 -13.19 -2.78 21.41
N SER A 50 -13.80 -2.14 20.40
CA SER A 50 -15.16 -2.50 19.93
C SER A 50 -15.19 -3.89 19.32
N GLN A 51 -14.29 -4.16 18.36
CA GLN A 51 -14.18 -5.48 17.73
C GLN A 51 -13.94 -6.58 18.78
N ARG A 52 -13.05 -6.34 19.74
CA ARG A 52 -12.77 -7.29 20.82
C ARG A 52 -13.97 -7.48 21.77
N ARG A 53 -14.76 -6.42 22.02
CA ARG A 53 -16.01 -6.52 22.78
C ARG A 53 -17.05 -7.34 22.04
N GLU A 54 -17.19 -7.17 20.72
CA GLU A 54 -18.09 -7.95 19.88
C GLU A 54 -17.72 -9.44 19.88
N GLU A 55 -16.43 -9.78 19.76
CA GLU A 55 -15.94 -11.15 19.95
C GLU A 55 -16.36 -11.72 21.32
N ILE A 56 -16.10 -10.97 22.40
CA ILE A 56 -16.42 -11.39 23.77
C ILE A 56 -17.93 -11.59 23.96
N VAL A 57 -18.80 -10.76 23.38
CA VAL A 57 -20.26 -10.95 23.39
C VAL A 57 -20.63 -12.27 22.68
N GLN A 58 -20.08 -12.53 21.49
CA GLN A 58 -20.33 -13.78 20.76
C GLN A 58 -19.80 -15.02 21.48
N TYR A 59 -18.72 -14.90 22.27
CA TYR A 59 -18.22 -16.00 23.11
C TYR A 59 -19.05 -16.16 24.39
N ALA A 60 -19.51 -15.07 25.01
CA ALA A 60 -20.36 -15.10 26.19
C ALA A 60 -21.68 -15.85 25.94
N GLU A 61 -22.31 -15.67 24.77
CA GLU A 61 -23.50 -16.42 24.35
C GLU A 61 -23.24 -17.92 24.23
N LYS A 62 -22.10 -18.30 23.65
CA LYS A 62 -21.67 -19.72 23.55
C LYS A 62 -21.38 -20.30 24.94
N ILE A 63 -20.90 -19.48 25.88
CA ILE A 63 -20.63 -19.86 27.27
C ILE A 63 -21.92 -20.00 28.07
N THR A 64 -22.87 -19.06 28.01
CA THR A 64 -24.15 -19.14 28.74
C THR A 64 -25.02 -20.28 28.20
N ALA A 65 -25.15 -20.45 26.89
CA ALA A 65 -25.81 -21.62 26.30
C ALA A 65 -25.11 -22.94 26.71
N GLY A 66 -23.78 -22.94 26.78
CA GLY A 66 -22.98 -24.07 27.26
C GLY A 66 -23.11 -24.35 28.77
N ARG A 67 -23.50 -23.36 29.59
CA ARG A 67 -23.87 -23.52 31.01
C ARG A 67 -25.31 -24.03 31.14
N LEU A 68 -26.26 -23.48 30.39
CA LEU A 68 -27.66 -23.94 30.35
C LEU A 68 -27.77 -25.43 29.98
N LEU A 69 -27.07 -25.87 28.93
CA LEU A 69 -27.07 -27.29 28.51
C LEU A 69 -26.50 -28.24 29.58
N LYS A 70 -25.66 -27.74 30.50
CA LYS A 70 -25.18 -28.52 31.66
C LYS A 70 -26.22 -28.54 32.78
N ALA A 71 -26.83 -27.40 33.09
CA ALA A 71 -27.88 -27.29 34.11
C ALA A 71 -29.12 -28.12 33.76
N SER A 72 -29.53 -28.16 32.49
CA SER A 72 -30.65 -28.96 32.00
C SER A 72 -30.34 -30.45 31.79
N GLY A 73 -29.14 -30.91 32.15
CA GLY A 73 -28.71 -32.31 32.01
C GLY A 73 -28.43 -32.79 30.58
N GLN A 74 -28.74 -31.99 29.54
CA GLN A 74 -28.60 -32.37 28.14
C GLN A 74 -27.14 -32.39 27.61
N HIS A 75 -26.15 -32.07 28.46
CA HIS A 75 -24.74 -31.99 28.11
C HIS A 75 -24.09 -33.35 27.84
N VAL A 76 -24.23 -33.83 26.59
CA VAL A 76 -23.53 -35.03 26.10
C VAL A 76 -22.02 -34.75 25.96
N SER A 77 -21.20 -35.43 26.77
CA SER A 77 -19.73 -35.21 26.81
C SER A 77 -19.04 -35.44 25.46
N LYS A 78 -17.87 -34.79 25.24
CA LYS A 78 -17.05 -34.97 24.01
C LYS A 78 -16.74 -36.46 23.73
N ARG A 79 -16.49 -37.27 24.77
CA ARG A 79 -16.25 -38.72 24.67
C ARG A 79 -17.50 -39.48 24.21
N MET A 80 -18.67 -39.11 24.72
CA MET A 80 -19.96 -39.72 24.36
C MET A 80 -20.43 -39.29 22.96
N ARG A 81 -20.32 -38.01 22.59
CA ARG A 81 -20.54 -37.51 21.22
C ARG A 81 -19.63 -38.22 20.20
N ARG A 82 -18.36 -38.46 20.53
CA ARG A 82 -17.43 -39.20 19.65
C ARG A 82 -17.72 -40.70 19.58
N LYS A 83 -18.39 -41.29 20.59
CA LYS A 83 -18.90 -42.66 20.55
C LYS A 83 -20.16 -42.76 19.68
N MET A 84 -21.12 -41.83 19.83
CA MET A 84 -22.35 -41.76 19.02
C MET A 84 -22.04 -41.52 17.53
N ARG A 85 -21.13 -40.59 17.19
CA ARG A 85 -20.64 -40.39 15.81
C ARG A 85 -19.89 -41.60 15.21
N LYS A 86 -19.56 -42.62 16.02
CA LYS A 86 -18.97 -43.89 15.55
C LYS A 86 -19.99 -45.04 15.44
N GLY A 87 -21.27 -44.79 15.73
CA GLY A 87 -22.35 -45.78 15.71
C GLY A 87 -23.57 -45.38 14.87
N SER A 88 -23.46 -44.33 14.04
CA SER A 88 -24.58 -43.79 13.26
C SER A 88 -24.57 -44.26 11.80
N SER A 89 -25.02 -45.49 11.57
CA SER A 89 -25.69 -45.87 10.32
C SER A 89 -27.20 -45.72 10.53
N GLN A 90 -27.86 -44.95 9.67
CA GLN A 90 -29.29 -44.57 9.74
C GLN A 90 -30.14 -45.41 8.77
N PRO A 91 -31.49 -45.31 8.76
CA PRO A 91 -32.41 -44.61 9.69
C PRO A 91 -33.62 -45.47 10.17
N ASN A 92 -34.51 -44.92 11.02
CA ASN A 92 -35.96 -44.86 10.69
C ASN A 92 -36.87 -44.04 11.64
N ALA A 93 -37.81 -43.32 11.02
CA ALA A 93 -39.21 -42.97 11.36
C ALA A 93 -39.68 -42.48 12.77
N ALA A 94 -40.48 -41.38 12.73
CA ALA A 94 -41.56 -40.92 13.65
C ALA A 94 -41.21 -40.57 15.13
N SER A 95 -41.83 -39.61 15.84
CA SER A 95 -42.71 -38.42 15.56
C SER A 95 -42.75 -37.55 16.86
N THR A 96 -43.55 -36.50 17.14
CA THR A 96 -44.71 -35.80 16.52
C THR A 96 -44.77 -34.31 17.00
N SER A 97 -45.51 -33.45 16.28
CA SER A 97 -46.23 -32.21 16.72
C SER A 97 -45.57 -31.07 17.54
N THR A 98 -45.67 -29.87 16.96
CA THR A 98 -45.57 -28.48 17.47
C THR A 98 -46.80 -28.04 18.33
N PRO A 99 -46.97 -26.76 18.78
CA PRO A 99 -46.06 -25.59 18.87
C PRO A 99 -46.08 -24.80 20.22
N GLY A 100 -45.05 -23.94 20.41
CA GLY A 100 -45.25 -22.55 20.86
C GLY A 100 -45.26 -22.19 22.36
N SER A 101 -44.29 -21.35 22.76
CA SER A 101 -44.50 -20.28 23.74
C SER A 101 -43.60 -19.08 23.39
N GLU A 102 -44.14 -17.86 23.49
CA GLU A 102 -43.38 -16.60 23.41
C GLU A 102 -42.90 -16.25 24.82
N GLU A 103 -41.73 -16.73 25.21
CA GLU A 103 -41.19 -16.49 26.56
C GLU A 103 -40.06 -15.45 26.55
N THR A 104 -40.31 -14.36 27.28
CA THR A 104 -39.32 -13.33 27.59
C THR A 104 -38.07 -13.94 28.21
N LEU A 105 -36.90 -13.62 27.65
CA LEU A 105 -35.59 -14.08 28.15
C LEU A 105 -35.49 -13.85 29.68
N PRO A 106 -35.20 -14.90 30.48
CA PRO A 106 -35.08 -14.75 31.93
C PRO A 106 -34.04 -13.69 32.30
N VAL A 107 -34.41 -12.74 33.16
CA VAL A 107 -33.56 -11.60 33.54
C VAL A 107 -32.20 -12.05 34.13
N ASP A 108 -32.20 -13.18 34.84
CA ASP A 108 -31.00 -13.86 35.35
C ASP A 108 -30.02 -14.26 34.22
N LEU A 109 -30.50 -14.75 33.07
CA LEU A 109 -29.64 -15.12 31.94
C LEU A 109 -28.93 -13.93 31.30
N GLN A 110 -29.63 -12.78 31.23
CA GLN A 110 -29.05 -11.53 30.74
C GLN A 110 -28.00 -11.02 31.74
N ALA A 111 -28.30 -11.00 33.04
CA ALA A 111 -27.35 -10.63 34.08
C ALA A 111 -26.09 -11.54 34.10
N GLN A 112 -26.26 -12.86 33.92
CA GLN A 112 -25.14 -13.80 33.81
C GLN A 112 -24.29 -13.58 32.54
N LYS A 113 -24.92 -13.22 31.40
CA LYS A 113 -24.22 -12.84 30.17
C LYS A 113 -23.39 -11.58 30.38
N GLU A 114 -23.99 -10.54 30.96
CA GLU A 114 -23.35 -9.25 31.24
C GLU A 114 -22.21 -9.38 32.26
N ALA A 115 -22.36 -10.20 33.31
CA ALA A 115 -21.29 -10.49 34.26
C ALA A 115 -20.07 -11.17 33.60
N VAL A 116 -20.29 -12.13 32.69
CA VAL A 116 -19.20 -12.78 31.93
C VAL A 116 -18.51 -11.80 30.97
N ILE A 117 -19.28 -10.91 30.32
CA ILE A 117 -18.71 -9.85 29.48
C ILE A 117 -17.88 -8.87 30.31
N ALA A 118 -18.35 -8.47 31.49
CA ALA A 118 -17.62 -7.58 32.39
C ALA A 118 -16.32 -8.22 32.93
N GLU A 119 -16.36 -9.50 33.31
CA GLU A 119 -15.17 -10.25 33.73
C GLU A 119 -14.11 -10.27 32.62
N GLU A 120 -14.49 -10.66 31.40
CA GLU A 120 -13.55 -10.74 30.27
C GLU A 120 -13.06 -9.37 29.80
N MET A 121 -13.94 -8.36 29.72
CA MET A 121 -13.54 -6.99 29.37
C MET A 121 -12.56 -6.39 30.40
N SER A 122 -12.65 -6.75 31.68
CA SER A 122 -11.67 -6.32 32.70
C SER A 122 -10.25 -6.87 32.48
N ARG A 123 -10.11 -7.95 31.70
CA ARG A 123 -8.83 -8.56 31.31
C ARG A 123 -8.25 -7.97 30.04
N VAL A 124 -9.08 -7.37 29.17
CA VAL A 124 -8.64 -6.72 27.93
C VAL A 124 -8.04 -5.35 28.24
N LYS A 125 -6.82 -5.14 27.77
CA LYS A 125 -6.17 -3.82 27.77
C LYS A 125 -6.28 -3.20 26.37
N PRO A 126 -6.39 -1.86 26.23
CA PRO A 126 -6.21 -1.22 24.94
C PRO A 126 -4.81 -1.52 24.38
N PRO A 127 -4.63 -1.54 23.05
CA PRO A 127 -3.32 -1.76 22.44
C PRO A 127 -2.36 -0.62 22.82
N SER A 128 -1.11 -0.94 23.15
CA SER A 128 -0.04 0.04 23.28
C SER A 128 0.34 0.62 21.91
N ARG A 129 0.90 1.85 21.88
CA ARG A 129 1.27 2.57 20.65
C ARG A 129 2.10 1.74 19.66
N GLU A 130 2.93 0.82 20.16
CA GLU A 130 3.78 -0.08 19.36
C GLU A 130 3.01 -1.10 18.49
N PHE A 131 1.74 -1.37 18.81
CA PHE A 131 0.84 -2.25 18.04
C PHE A 131 -0.22 -1.48 17.24
N THR A 132 -0.12 -0.14 17.16
CA THR A 132 -1.01 0.70 16.34
C THR A 132 -0.25 1.33 15.17
N CYS A 133 -0.93 1.51 14.03
CA CYS A 133 -0.34 2.12 12.85
C CYS A 133 -0.04 3.61 13.10
N TYR A 134 1.19 4.03 12.82
CA TYR A 134 1.58 5.44 12.88
C TYR A 134 1.04 6.21 11.66
N PRO A 135 0.50 7.43 11.81
CA PRO A 135 0.00 8.21 10.67
C PRO A 135 1.11 8.61 9.71
N VAL A 136 0.99 8.15 8.46
CA VAL A 136 1.85 8.56 7.33
C VAL A 136 1.11 9.66 6.56
N PHE A 137 1.65 10.87 6.55
CA PHE A 137 1.05 12.00 5.84
C PHE A 137 1.35 11.93 4.33
N THR A 138 0.33 12.14 3.50
CA THR A 138 0.45 12.25 2.03
C THR A 138 0.98 13.61 1.56
N GLU A 139 0.80 14.64 2.38
CA GLU A 139 1.37 15.99 2.21
C GLU A 139 2.22 16.37 3.44
N CYS A 140 3.05 17.41 3.35
CA CYS A 140 3.79 17.87 4.54
C CYS A 140 2.87 18.70 5.45
N PRO A 141 2.53 18.24 6.68
CA PRO A 141 1.52 18.88 7.54
C PRO A 141 1.92 20.26 8.10
N ARG A 142 3.18 20.68 7.89
CA ARG A 142 3.65 22.04 8.18
C ARG A 142 3.31 23.04 7.07
N THR A 143 3.10 22.59 5.84
CA THR A 143 2.83 23.45 4.68
C THR A 143 1.50 24.19 4.82
N LYS A 144 1.44 25.40 4.26
CA LYS A 144 0.22 26.14 3.97
C LYS A 144 0.36 26.77 2.58
N ALA A 145 -0.74 27.04 1.89
CA ALA A 145 -0.71 27.75 0.62
C ALA A 145 -0.05 29.14 0.71
N THR A 146 -0.15 29.80 1.88
CA THR A 146 0.54 31.08 2.18
C THR A 146 2.06 30.98 2.25
N ASP A 147 2.59 29.77 2.45
CA ASP A 147 4.00 29.54 2.72
C ASP A 147 4.75 29.13 1.42
N LEU A 148 4.06 29.17 0.27
CA LEU A 148 4.52 28.74 -1.07
C LEU A 148 4.75 29.93 -2.01
N GLU A 149 6.00 30.15 -2.40
CA GLU A 149 6.41 31.17 -3.39
C GLU A 149 6.66 30.51 -4.76
N PRO A 150 6.05 30.95 -5.88
CA PRO A 150 6.42 30.47 -7.22
C PRO A 150 7.88 30.78 -7.55
N VAL A 151 8.59 29.80 -8.13
CA VAL A 151 10.01 29.92 -8.50
C VAL A 151 10.23 29.32 -9.89
N ALA A 152 11.06 29.96 -10.72
CA ALA A 152 11.41 29.44 -12.04
C ALA A 152 12.22 28.13 -11.93
N LEU A 153 11.93 27.16 -12.80
CA LEU A 153 12.68 25.91 -12.87
C LEU A 153 14.01 26.14 -13.60
N ASP A 154 15.09 26.13 -12.83
CA ASP A 154 16.48 26.30 -13.29
C ASP A 154 17.06 24.98 -13.83
N TYR A 155 16.39 24.40 -14.85
CA TYR A 155 16.72 23.13 -15.52
C TYR A 155 16.00 23.03 -16.89
N PRO A 156 16.62 22.49 -17.96
CA PRO A 156 17.98 21.93 -18.03
C PRO A 156 19.08 23.01 -18.16
N LYS A 157 20.32 22.65 -17.83
CA LYS A 157 21.50 23.53 -17.93
C LYS A 157 22.58 23.03 -18.89
N THR A 158 22.75 21.71 -19.00
CA THR A 158 23.74 21.09 -19.91
C THR A 158 23.07 20.48 -21.14
N ASP A 159 23.85 20.18 -22.18
CA ASP A 159 23.34 19.53 -23.38
C ASP A 159 22.86 18.09 -23.09
N ALA A 160 23.55 17.34 -22.21
CA ALA A 160 23.04 16.08 -21.65
C ALA A 160 21.64 16.22 -20.99
N GLU A 161 21.45 17.22 -20.13
CA GLU A 161 20.15 17.46 -19.47
C GLU A 161 19.08 17.88 -20.49
N ARG A 162 19.46 18.68 -21.49
CA ARG A 162 18.57 19.10 -22.58
C ARG A 162 18.14 17.92 -23.45
N LEU A 163 19.08 17.02 -23.79
CA LEU A 163 18.80 15.77 -24.50
C LEU A 163 17.82 14.92 -23.69
N ARG A 164 18.07 14.70 -22.39
CA ARG A 164 17.14 13.94 -21.54
C ARG A 164 15.74 14.55 -21.47
N CYS A 165 15.62 15.88 -21.39
CA CYS A 165 14.31 16.55 -21.47
C CYS A 165 13.58 16.25 -22.78
N LEU A 166 14.28 16.31 -23.92
CA LEU A 166 13.70 16.04 -25.25
C LEU A 166 13.31 14.56 -25.39
N VAL A 167 14.19 13.64 -24.99
CA VAL A 167 13.95 12.19 -24.99
C VAL A 167 12.76 11.82 -24.09
N PHE A 168 12.66 12.40 -22.90
CA PHE A 168 11.55 12.18 -21.97
C PHE A 168 10.23 12.74 -22.53
N ALA A 169 10.27 13.94 -23.12
CA ALA A 169 9.09 14.58 -23.72
C ALA A 169 8.53 13.76 -24.89
N ASP A 170 9.38 13.36 -25.83
CA ASP A 170 9.00 12.57 -27.00
C ASP A 170 8.38 11.21 -26.60
N LEU A 171 9.03 10.46 -25.71
CA LEU A 171 8.53 9.16 -25.26
C LEU A 171 7.21 9.27 -24.48
N TRP A 172 7.06 10.32 -23.66
CA TRP A 172 5.82 10.60 -22.95
C TRP A 172 4.68 11.00 -23.91
N GLU A 173 4.99 11.76 -24.97
CA GLU A 173 4.01 12.11 -26.02
C GLU A 173 3.61 10.91 -26.90
N ARG A 174 4.48 9.90 -27.04
CA ARG A 174 4.14 8.58 -27.60
C ARG A 174 3.30 7.70 -26.66
N GLY A 175 2.98 8.18 -25.46
CA GLY A 175 2.13 7.48 -24.48
C GLY A 175 2.87 6.48 -23.58
N HIS A 176 4.20 6.44 -23.59
CA HIS A 176 4.95 5.63 -22.64
C HIS A 176 4.98 6.25 -21.25
N HIS A 177 4.97 5.41 -20.22
CA HIS A 177 5.30 5.82 -18.86
C HIS A 177 6.80 5.63 -18.64
N LEU A 178 7.42 6.56 -17.89
CA LEU A 178 8.87 6.59 -17.65
C LEU A 178 9.19 6.69 -16.15
N THR A 179 10.22 5.99 -15.70
CA THR A 179 10.82 6.19 -14.36
C THR A 179 12.35 6.25 -14.45
N CYS A 180 13.04 6.56 -13.34
CA CYS A 180 14.50 6.69 -13.31
C CYS A 180 15.23 5.36 -13.59
N GLY A 181 16.07 5.35 -14.63
CA GLY A 181 16.85 4.19 -15.09
C GLY A 181 18.11 3.89 -14.30
N ALA A 182 18.56 4.77 -13.40
CA ALA A 182 19.93 4.73 -12.85
C ALA A 182 20.29 3.42 -12.14
N LYS A 183 19.31 2.73 -11.51
CA LYS A 183 19.52 1.40 -10.89
C LYS A 183 19.83 0.28 -11.89
N PHE A 184 19.55 0.51 -13.17
CA PHE A 184 19.75 -0.40 -14.29
C PHE A 184 20.80 0.13 -15.28
N GLY A 185 21.54 1.18 -14.93
CA GLY A 185 22.63 1.74 -15.75
C GLY A 185 22.19 2.53 -16.99
N GLY A 186 20.95 3.01 -17.03
CA GLY A 186 20.48 3.98 -18.03
C GLY A 186 19.84 5.21 -17.39
N ASP A 187 19.34 6.13 -18.21
CA ASP A 187 18.66 7.34 -17.74
C ASP A 187 17.21 7.06 -17.35
N PHE A 188 16.49 6.27 -18.16
CA PHE A 188 15.08 5.97 -17.96
C PHE A 188 14.74 4.48 -18.09
N LEU A 189 13.68 4.06 -17.41
CA LEU A 189 12.95 2.82 -17.66
C LEU A 189 11.66 3.15 -18.41
N LEU A 190 11.33 2.36 -19.43
CA LEU A 190 10.11 2.53 -20.23
C LEU A 190 9.11 1.42 -19.92
N TYR A 191 7.85 1.82 -19.75
CA TYR A 191 6.71 0.97 -19.42
C TYR A 191 5.60 1.18 -20.45
N SER A 192 4.84 0.13 -20.74
CA SER A 192 3.71 0.17 -21.66
C SER A 192 2.53 0.99 -21.13
N ASP A 193 2.40 1.04 -19.80
CA ASP A 193 1.33 1.70 -19.03
C ASP A 193 1.84 1.88 -17.57
N ASP A 194 0.98 2.19 -16.59
CA ASP A 194 1.32 2.50 -15.19
C ASP A 194 2.47 1.65 -14.58
N PRO A 195 3.61 2.26 -14.17
CA PRO A 195 4.73 1.59 -13.49
C PRO A 195 4.40 0.87 -12.18
N LEU A 196 3.23 1.10 -11.57
CA LEU A 196 2.73 0.36 -10.41
C LEU A 196 2.11 -1.01 -10.79
N LEU A 197 1.69 -1.16 -12.05
CA LEU A 197 0.99 -2.35 -12.56
C LEU A 197 1.84 -3.14 -13.57
N TYR A 198 2.70 -2.46 -14.32
CA TYR A 198 3.50 -3.04 -15.40
C TYR A 198 4.99 -3.10 -15.07
N HIS A 199 5.69 -4.08 -15.63
CA HIS A 199 7.15 -4.14 -15.62
C HIS A 199 7.73 -3.29 -16.75
N ALA A 200 8.86 -2.63 -16.49
CA ALA A 200 9.60 -1.92 -17.53
C ALA A 200 10.09 -2.91 -18.59
N PHE A 201 9.81 -2.62 -19.87
CA PHE A 201 10.22 -3.46 -21.00
C PHE A 201 11.56 -3.03 -21.61
N ALA A 202 11.95 -1.77 -21.44
CA ALA A 202 13.18 -1.22 -21.97
C ALA A 202 13.91 -0.29 -20.99
N ILE A 203 15.22 -0.14 -21.21
CA ILE A 203 16.12 0.80 -20.53
C ILE A 203 16.61 1.79 -21.59
N VAL A 204 16.36 3.09 -21.40
CA VAL A 204 16.85 4.13 -22.30
C VAL A 204 18.17 4.70 -21.79
N VAL A 205 19.14 4.86 -22.69
CA VAL A 205 20.44 5.49 -22.46
C VAL A 205 20.54 6.68 -23.41
N CYS A 206 20.74 7.89 -22.87
CA CYS A 206 20.83 9.12 -23.67
C CYS A 206 22.29 9.36 -24.08
N LEU A 207 22.57 9.41 -25.39
CA LEU A 207 23.90 9.63 -25.95
C LEU A 207 24.00 11.04 -26.55
N GLU A 208 24.97 11.82 -26.07
CA GLU A 208 25.19 13.20 -26.51
C GLU A 208 25.70 13.27 -27.96
N LYS A 209 25.52 14.44 -28.59
CA LYS A 209 25.92 14.66 -29.97
C LYS A 209 27.45 14.61 -30.09
N GLY A 210 27.96 13.58 -30.76
CA GLY A 210 29.39 13.33 -30.91
C GLY A 210 29.96 12.31 -29.93
N THR A 211 29.15 11.68 -29.07
CA THR A 211 29.56 10.50 -28.30
C THR A 211 29.92 9.35 -29.25
N SER A 212 31.22 9.13 -29.45
CA SER A 212 31.74 7.90 -30.06
C SER A 212 31.73 6.76 -29.05
N PHE A 213 31.26 5.59 -29.45
CA PHE A 213 31.29 4.35 -28.67
C PHE A 213 31.89 3.22 -29.55
N ASP A 214 32.39 2.16 -28.93
CA ASP A 214 33.02 1.04 -29.62
C ASP A 214 32.26 -0.30 -29.49
N GLY A 215 32.89 -1.41 -29.90
CA GLY A 215 32.32 -2.74 -29.80
C GLY A 215 32.18 -3.27 -28.36
N HIS A 216 33.01 -2.80 -27.43
CA HIS A 216 32.90 -3.13 -26.01
C HIS A 216 31.72 -2.41 -25.35
N ASP A 217 31.44 -1.15 -25.74
CA ASP A 217 30.26 -0.41 -25.27
C ASP A 217 28.95 -1.11 -25.68
N LEU A 218 28.86 -1.56 -26.95
CA LEU A 218 27.72 -2.36 -27.44
C LEU A 218 27.53 -3.67 -26.65
N VAL A 219 28.62 -4.36 -26.31
CA VAL A 219 28.57 -5.57 -25.46
C VAL A 219 28.19 -5.23 -24.01
N LEU A 220 28.64 -4.10 -23.47
CA LEU A 220 28.30 -3.61 -22.14
C LEU A 220 26.81 -3.32 -22.02
N TRP A 221 26.23 -2.59 -22.99
CA TRP A 221 24.80 -2.32 -23.08
C TRP A 221 23.99 -3.60 -23.33
N GLY A 222 24.44 -4.49 -24.22
CA GLY A 222 23.80 -5.79 -24.46
C GLY A 222 23.71 -6.64 -23.19
N ARG A 223 24.80 -6.73 -22.42
CA ARG A 223 24.84 -7.41 -21.11
C ARG A 223 23.89 -6.77 -20.10
N LEU A 224 23.87 -5.43 -20.04
CA LEU A 224 23.04 -4.64 -19.14
C LEU A 224 21.55 -4.95 -19.36
N GLY A 225 21.06 -4.89 -20.60
CA GLY A 225 19.67 -5.25 -20.93
C GLY A 225 19.33 -6.73 -20.67
N ASN A 226 20.19 -7.63 -21.16
CA ASN A 226 19.94 -9.07 -21.07
C ASN A 226 19.89 -9.56 -19.61
N SER A 227 20.74 -9.01 -18.72
CA SER A 227 20.78 -9.39 -17.30
C SER A 227 19.48 -9.16 -16.51
N VAL A 228 18.56 -8.36 -17.06
CA VAL A 228 17.25 -8.04 -16.44
C VAL A 228 16.09 -8.19 -17.43
N HIS A 229 16.30 -8.92 -18.53
CA HIS A 229 15.36 -9.14 -19.63
C HIS A 229 14.67 -7.85 -20.13
N LYS A 230 15.46 -6.84 -20.51
CA LYS A 230 14.98 -5.57 -21.09
C LYS A 230 15.75 -5.22 -22.36
N THR A 231 15.06 -4.65 -23.34
CA THR A 231 15.70 -4.04 -24.51
C THR A 231 16.47 -2.80 -24.07
N VAL A 232 17.72 -2.62 -24.50
CA VAL A 232 18.39 -1.32 -24.33
C VAL A 232 18.05 -0.46 -25.54
N VAL A 233 17.68 0.79 -25.30
CA VAL A 233 17.35 1.76 -26.35
C VAL A 233 18.30 2.95 -26.20
N LEU A 234 19.23 3.08 -27.14
CA LEU A 234 20.09 4.26 -27.24
C LEU A 234 19.27 5.38 -27.86
N ALA A 235 19.25 6.55 -27.22
CA ALA A 235 18.50 7.73 -27.67
C ALA A 235 19.46 8.91 -27.88
N SER A 236 19.38 9.59 -29.02
CA SER A 236 20.26 10.72 -29.35
C SER A 236 19.55 11.79 -30.19
N LEU A 237 20.15 12.97 -30.31
CA LEU A 237 19.61 14.08 -31.10
C LEU A 237 20.29 14.16 -32.47
N VAL A 238 19.50 14.00 -33.54
CA VAL A 238 19.94 14.11 -34.94
C VAL A 238 19.03 15.12 -35.64
N GLU A 239 19.61 16.19 -36.20
CA GLU A 239 18.87 17.27 -36.88
C GLU A 239 17.71 17.84 -36.02
N ASP A 240 17.99 18.05 -34.73
CA ASP A 240 17.05 18.48 -33.69
C ASP A 240 15.80 17.59 -33.51
N GLN A 241 15.84 16.35 -34.00
CA GLN A 241 14.87 15.29 -33.75
C GLN A 241 15.47 14.18 -32.90
N VAL A 242 14.66 13.54 -32.05
CA VAL A 242 15.12 12.41 -31.23
C VAL A 242 15.08 11.13 -32.05
N GLN A 243 16.22 10.45 -32.13
CA GLN A 243 16.38 9.16 -32.79
C GLN A 243 16.65 8.05 -31.78
N TYR A 244 16.21 6.84 -32.10
CA TYR A 244 16.26 5.68 -31.22
C TYR A 244 16.87 4.46 -31.92
N LEU A 245 17.81 3.77 -31.25
CA LEU A 245 18.41 2.52 -31.69
C LEU A 245 18.25 1.46 -30.59
N SER A 246 17.44 0.43 -30.86
CA SER A 246 17.23 -0.70 -29.96
C SER A 246 18.33 -1.76 -30.12
N LEU A 247 18.96 -2.15 -29.02
CA LEU A 247 19.88 -3.27 -28.93
C LEU A 247 19.16 -4.50 -28.35
N CYS A 248 19.13 -5.59 -29.12
CA CYS A 248 18.63 -6.89 -28.71
C CYS A 248 19.75 -7.94 -28.86
N TRP A 249 19.93 -8.80 -27.86
CA TRP A 249 20.93 -9.86 -27.92
C TRP A 249 20.39 -11.06 -28.72
N SER A 250 20.94 -11.32 -29.90
CA SER A 250 20.56 -12.47 -30.74
C SER A 250 21.35 -13.71 -30.34
N GLY A 251 20.84 -14.45 -29.35
CA GLY A 251 21.37 -15.77 -28.98
C GLY A 251 20.39 -16.49 -28.07
N ASP A 252 20.09 -17.75 -28.42
CA ASP A 252 19.36 -18.67 -27.55
C ASP A 252 20.22 -19.01 -26.31
N LEU A 253 19.57 -19.20 -25.17
CA LEU A 253 20.18 -19.55 -23.87
C LEU A 253 20.02 -21.03 -23.54
#